data_AF-A0A1F8MB87-F1
#
_entry.id   AF-A0A1F8MB87-F1
#
_cell.length_a   1.000
_cell.length_b   1.000
_cell.length_c   1.000
_cell.angle_alpha   90.00
_cell.angle_beta   90.00
_cell.angle_gamma   90.00
#
_symmetry.space_group_name_H-M   'P 1'
#
loop_
_entity.id
_entity.type
_entity.pdbx_description
1 polymer ?
#
loop_
_entity_poly.entity_id
_entity_poly.type
_entity_poly.pdbx_seq_one_letter_code
_entity_poly.pdbx_strand_id
1 'polypeptide(L)'
;MLSASCLSPASTVVSGNATGTAEEPSTFDSLWPMLVFLVLIFGMFYFVMIRPQRKRQKEHQTMMQELQRGDKVITAGGIYGTVESVSEDSVVIKVESGTSMRVNKASVALRRDDIAK
;
A
#
# COMPACT_ATOMS: atom_id res chain seq x y z
N MET A 1 -56.07 59.97 -13.00
CA MET A 1 -57.29 60.33 -12.24
C MET A 1 -58.24 59.14 -12.22
N LEU A 2 -58.19 58.32 -11.17
CA LEU A 2 -59.26 57.44 -10.64
C LEU A 2 -58.66 56.85 -9.34
N SER A 3 -58.88 57.49 -8.19
CA SER A 3 -59.93 57.15 -7.22
C SER A 3 -59.77 55.70 -6.73
N ALA A 4 -59.06 55.46 -5.63
CA ALA A 4 -59.48 55.64 -4.23
C ALA A 4 -60.49 54.59 -3.74
N SER A 5 -60.14 54.03 -2.57
CA SER A 5 -61.02 53.50 -1.52
C SER A 5 -61.50 52.05 -1.61
N CYS A 6 -60.88 51.21 -0.78
CA CYS A 6 -61.50 50.35 0.25
C CYS A 6 -60.33 49.85 1.12
N LEU A 7 -59.95 50.47 2.24
CA LEU A 7 -60.63 50.61 3.54
C LEU A 7 -60.75 49.27 4.32
N SER A 8 -59.78 49.08 5.23
CA SER A 8 -59.92 48.52 6.61
C SER A 8 -60.20 47.02 6.82
N PRO A 9 -60.14 46.51 8.08
CA PRO A 9 -59.18 46.76 9.18
C PRO A 9 -58.75 45.43 9.88
N ALA A 10 -57.95 45.54 10.96
CA ALA A 10 -57.70 44.52 11.99
C ALA A 10 -56.93 43.27 11.51
N SER A 11 -55.72 42.99 12.00
CA SER A 11 -55.54 42.55 13.39
C SER A 11 -54.06 42.62 13.72
N THR A 12 -53.74 43.39 14.76
CA THR A 12 -52.87 42.99 15.86
C THR A 12 -52.34 41.55 15.77
N VAL A 13 -51.05 41.38 15.47
CA VAL A 13 -50.17 40.49 16.26
C VAL A 13 -48.84 41.20 16.42
N VAL A 14 -48.66 41.77 17.61
CA VAL A 14 -47.33 42.02 18.18
C VAL A 14 -46.87 40.73 18.86
N SER A 15 -45.55 40.54 18.92
CA SER A 15 -44.82 39.60 19.78
C SER A 15 -44.49 38.23 19.21
N GLY A 16 -43.24 38.11 18.76
CA GLY A 16 -42.52 36.85 18.57
C GLY A 16 -41.03 37.13 18.73
N ASN A 17 -40.55 37.21 19.97
CA ASN A 17 -39.12 37.19 20.27
C ASN A 17 -38.58 35.80 19.95
N ALA A 18 -37.66 35.70 19.00
CA ALA A 18 -36.77 34.55 18.87
C ALA A 18 -35.39 35.03 18.43
N THR A 19 -34.55 35.25 19.44
CA THR A 19 -33.10 35.08 19.36
C THR A 19 -32.77 33.79 18.61
N GLY A 20 -32.17 33.91 17.42
CA GLY A 20 -31.65 32.80 16.64
C GLY A 20 -30.31 33.22 16.07
N THR A 21 -29.26 32.62 16.61
CA THR A 21 -27.85 32.92 16.39
C THR A 21 -27.45 32.88 14.92
N ALA A 22 -26.62 33.85 14.53
CA ALA A 22 -25.74 33.69 13.38
C ALA A 22 -24.83 32.48 13.65
N GLU A 23 -25.11 31.36 12.98
CA GLU A 23 -24.11 30.33 12.76
C GLU A 23 -23.38 30.73 11.48
N GLU A 24 -22.19 31.34 11.64
CA GLU A 24 -21.24 31.35 10.54
C GLU A 24 -21.03 29.89 10.10
N PRO A 25 -21.01 29.58 8.79
CA PRO A 25 -20.64 28.25 8.35
C PRO A 25 -19.21 28.01 8.82
N SER A 26 -19.08 27.27 9.92
CA SER A 26 -17.84 26.80 10.51
C SER A 26 -17.02 26.18 9.39
N THR A 27 -15.94 26.85 9.00
CA THR A 27 -14.95 26.33 8.04
C THR A 27 -14.48 24.93 8.43
N PHE A 28 -14.54 24.59 9.72
CA PHE A 28 -14.28 23.27 10.26
C PHE A 28 -15.28 22.18 9.80
N ASP A 29 -16.59 22.48 9.72
CA ASP A 29 -17.60 21.55 9.19
C ASP A 29 -17.47 21.34 7.68
N SER A 30 -16.93 22.34 6.95
CA SER A 30 -16.58 22.18 5.52
C SER A 30 -15.30 21.38 5.28
N LEU A 31 -14.36 21.32 6.25
CA LEU A 31 -13.11 20.57 6.12
C LEU A 31 -13.26 19.10 6.50
N TRP A 32 -14.26 18.75 7.32
CA TRP A 32 -14.58 17.37 7.68
C TRP A 32 -14.84 16.45 6.47
N PRO A 33 -15.72 16.79 5.49
CA PRO A 33 -15.91 15.97 4.30
C PRO A 33 -14.66 15.87 3.42
N MET A 34 -13.82 16.92 3.35
CA MET A 34 -12.56 16.89 2.61
C MET A 34 -11.53 15.94 3.27
N LEU A 35 -11.43 15.97 4.60
CA LEU A 35 -10.51 15.11 5.35
C LEU A 35 -10.93 13.63 5.25
N VAL A 36 -12.24 13.35 5.35
CA VAL A 36 -12.78 11.99 5.17
C VAL A 36 -12.50 11.47 3.75
N PHE A 37 -12.71 12.29 2.71
CA PHE A 37 -12.41 11.92 1.34
C PHE A 37 -10.91 11.64 1.11
N LEU A 38 -10.02 12.47 1.69
CA LEU A 38 -8.57 12.30 1.60
C LEU A 38 -8.11 11.01 2.29
N VAL A 39 -8.60 10.74 3.51
CA VAL A 39 -8.28 9.51 4.26
C VAL A 39 -8.82 8.28 3.55
N LEU A 40 -9.99 8.36 2.90
CA LEU A 40 -10.58 7.25 2.15
C LEU A 40 -9.74 6.89 0.91
N ILE A 41 -9.28 7.89 0.15
CA ILE A 41 -8.35 7.68 -0.98
C ILE A 41 -7.02 7.11 -0.51
N PHE A 42 -6.40 7.71 0.51
CA PHE A 42 -5.13 7.22 1.05
C PHE A 42 -5.27 5.81 1.63
N GLY A 43 -6.35 5.52 2.33
CA GLY A 43 -6.66 4.20 2.88
C GLY A 43 -6.82 3.14 1.79
N MET A 44 -7.55 3.47 0.71
CA MET A 44 -7.75 2.54 -0.40
C MET A 44 -6.46 2.30 -1.19
N PHE A 45 -5.69 3.34 -1.50
CA PHE A 45 -4.38 3.19 -2.16
C PHE A 45 -3.36 2.46 -1.27
N TYR A 46 -3.33 2.74 0.03
CA TYR A 46 -2.47 2.03 0.99
C TYR A 46 -2.84 0.55 1.08
N PHE A 47 -4.13 0.23 1.15
CA PHE A 47 -4.59 -1.16 1.20
C PHE A 47 -4.22 -1.93 -0.07
N VAL A 48 -4.36 -1.30 -1.24
CA VAL A 48 -3.99 -1.89 -2.53
C VAL A 48 -2.49 -2.01 -2.71
N MET A 49 -1.65 -1.17 -2.08
CA MET A 49 -0.19 -1.24 -2.18
C MET A 49 0.46 -2.15 -1.12
N ILE A 50 -0.09 -2.23 0.10
CA ILE A 50 0.47 -3.05 1.19
C ILE A 50 0.28 -4.56 0.95
N ARG A 51 -0.84 -4.95 0.34
CA ARG A 51 -1.20 -6.35 0.06
C ARG A 51 -0.34 -7.03 -1.02
N PRO A 52 -0.03 -6.41 -2.18
CA PRO A 52 0.78 -7.03 -3.22
C PRO A 52 2.23 -7.19 -2.81
N GLN A 53 2.77 -6.29 -1.99
CA GLN A 53 4.19 -6.32 -1.63
C GLN A 53 4.53 -7.50 -0.72
N ARG A 54 3.66 -7.78 0.27
CA ARG A 54 3.81 -8.96 1.14
C ARG A 54 3.71 -10.28 0.38
N LYS A 55 2.89 -10.33 -0.67
CA LYS A 55 2.75 -11.53 -1.51
C LYS A 55 4.02 -11.80 -2.34
N ARG A 56 4.59 -10.77 -2.98
CA ARG A 56 5.84 -10.89 -3.75
C ARG A 56 7.05 -11.23 -2.88
N GLN A 57 7.14 -10.68 -1.67
CA GLN A 57 8.20 -11.01 -0.73
C GLN A 57 8.10 -12.46 -0.25
N LYS A 58 6.89 -12.94 0.04
CA LYS A 58 6.66 -14.35 0.40
C LYS A 58 7.00 -15.29 -0.74
N GLU A 59 6.55 -14.98 -1.96
CA GLU A 59 6.87 -15.78 -3.16
C GLU A 59 8.38 -15.83 -3.43
N HIS A 60 9.09 -14.70 -3.29
CA HIS A 60 10.55 -14.69 -3.39
C HIS A 60 11.24 -15.48 -2.27
N GLN A 61 10.76 -15.38 -1.04
CA GLN A 61 11.30 -16.20 0.06
C GLN A 61 11.04 -17.70 -0.15
N THR A 62 9.88 -18.08 -0.67
CA THR A 62 9.53 -19.47 -0.98
C THR A 62 10.43 -20.04 -2.08
N MET A 63 10.65 -19.30 -3.19
CA MET A 63 11.58 -19.75 -4.24
C MET A 63 13.02 -19.90 -3.73
N MET A 64 13.41 -19.07 -2.76
CA MET A 64 14.70 -19.21 -2.11
C MET A 64 14.72 -20.43 -1.16
N GLN A 65 13.61 -20.81 -0.51
CA GLN A 65 13.56 -22.00 0.34
C GLN A 65 13.62 -23.32 -0.44
N GLU A 66 13.22 -23.30 -1.72
CA GLU A 66 13.34 -24.46 -2.62
C GLU A 66 14.79 -24.74 -3.08
N LEU A 67 15.77 -23.92 -2.67
CA LEU A 67 17.20 -24.19 -2.87
C LEU A 67 17.60 -25.51 -2.21
N GLN A 68 18.00 -26.49 -3.01
CA GLN A 68 18.47 -27.79 -2.55
C GLN A 68 20.00 -27.90 -2.64
N ARG A 69 20.56 -28.83 -1.84
CA ARG A 69 21.99 -29.17 -1.94
C ARG A 69 22.19 -29.96 -3.23
N GLY A 70 23.14 -29.54 -4.05
CA GLY A 70 23.41 -30.13 -5.36
C GLY A 70 22.97 -29.28 -6.56
N ASP A 71 22.19 -28.22 -6.32
CA ASP A 71 21.73 -27.35 -7.40
C ASP A 71 22.89 -26.56 -8.01
N LYS A 72 22.86 -26.42 -9.34
CA LYS A 72 23.78 -25.56 -10.08
C LYS A 72 23.29 -24.13 -10.06
N VAL A 73 24.14 -23.24 -9.58
CA VAL A 73 23.79 -21.83 -9.38
C VAL A 73 24.78 -20.90 -10.05
N ILE A 74 24.28 -19.75 -10.48
CA ILE A 74 25.09 -18.62 -10.90
C ILE A 74 24.98 -17.53 -9.84
N THR A 75 26.12 -17.08 -9.33
CA THR A 75 26.18 -15.95 -8.40
C THR A 75 26.01 -14.63 -9.16
N ALA A 76 25.56 -13.55 -8.51
CA ALA A 76 25.44 -12.22 -9.13
C ALA A 76 26.69 -11.72 -9.91
N GLY A 77 27.88 -12.24 -9.60
CA GLY A 77 29.13 -11.96 -10.32
C GLY A 77 29.41 -12.86 -11.54
N GLY A 78 28.46 -13.68 -12.00
CA GLY A 78 28.65 -14.61 -13.13
C GLY A 78 29.47 -15.87 -12.78
N ILE A 79 29.65 -16.16 -11.50
CA ILE A 79 30.43 -17.30 -11.02
C ILE A 79 29.53 -18.53 -10.97
N TYR A 80 29.98 -19.61 -11.61
CA TYR A 80 29.33 -20.92 -11.61
C TYR A 80 29.78 -21.74 -10.40
N GLY A 81 28.83 -22.39 -9.74
CA GLY A 81 29.12 -23.29 -8.65
C GLY A 81 27.95 -24.20 -8.30
N THR A 82 28.22 -25.13 -7.39
CA THR A 82 27.22 -26.08 -6.86
C THR A 82 26.95 -25.79 -5.40
N VAL A 83 25.69 -25.85 -4.98
CA VAL A 83 25.30 -25.64 -3.58
C VAL A 83 25.73 -26.82 -2.70
N GLU A 84 26.57 -26.57 -1.70
CA GLU A 84 27.04 -27.58 -0.74
C GLU A 84 26.19 -27.57 0.56
N SER A 85 25.83 -26.37 1.03
CA SER A 85 24.92 -26.21 2.17
C SER A 85 24.11 -24.92 2.08
N VAL A 86 22.86 -25.00 2.55
CA VAL A 86 21.92 -23.88 2.60
C VAL A 86 21.66 -23.56 4.06
N SER A 87 21.77 -22.28 4.43
CA SER A 87 21.34 -21.71 5.71
C SER A 87 20.22 -20.68 5.46
N GLU A 88 19.61 -20.14 6.51
CA GLU A 88 18.48 -19.20 6.36
C GLU A 88 18.84 -17.95 5.54
N ASP A 89 19.97 -17.31 5.86
CA ASP A 89 20.38 -16.05 5.21
C ASP A 89 21.54 -16.22 4.20
N SER A 90 22.24 -17.36 4.24
CA SER A 90 23.44 -17.59 3.43
C SER A 90 23.50 -18.99 2.84
N VAL A 91 24.20 -19.11 1.73
CA VAL A 91 24.40 -20.36 1.00
C VAL A 91 25.90 -20.55 0.80
N VAL A 92 26.40 -21.75 1.09
CA VAL A 92 27.78 -22.13 0.78
C VAL A 92 27.77 -22.81 -0.57
N ILE A 93 28.45 -22.18 -1.53
CA ILE A 93 28.63 -22.70 -2.87
C ILE A 93 30.07 -23.16 -3.05
N LYS A 94 30.24 -24.31 -3.70
CA LYS A 94 31.53 -24.80 -4.15
C LYS A 94 31.72 -24.36 -5.59
N VAL A 95 32.69 -23.49 -5.81
CA VAL A 95 33.06 -23.03 -7.15
C VAL A 95 33.95 -24.09 -7.79
N GLU A 96 33.88 -24.18 -9.12
CA GLU A 96 34.70 -25.13 -9.90
C GLU A 96 36.22 -24.93 -9.67
N SER A 97 36.63 -23.75 -9.24
CA SER A 97 37.99 -23.43 -8.78
C SER A 97 38.40 -24.12 -7.47
N GLY A 98 37.56 -25.00 -6.92
CA GLY A 98 37.85 -25.80 -5.72
C GLY A 98 37.67 -25.04 -4.40
N THR A 99 37.32 -23.76 -4.44
CA THR A 99 37.11 -22.92 -3.26
C THR A 99 35.63 -22.88 -2.88
N SER A 100 35.33 -23.08 -1.59
CA SER A 100 34.01 -22.84 -1.02
C SER A 100 33.87 -21.37 -0.63
N MET A 101 32.78 -20.74 -1.04
CA MET A 101 32.47 -19.35 -0.69
C MET A 101 31.05 -19.24 -0.15
N ARG A 102 30.88 -18.41 0.87
CA ARG A 102 29.58 -18.09 1.45
C ARG A 102 29.02 -16.86 0.75
N VAL A 103 27.85 -17.02 0.16
CA VAL A 103 27.14 -15.96 -0.55
C VAL A 103 25.77 -15.75 0.07
N ASN A 104 25.26 -14.53 -0.01
CA ASN A 104 23.91 -14.24 0.45
C ASN A 104 22.91 -14.98 -0.46
N LYS A 105 21.90 -15.59 0.14
CA LYS A 105 20.83 -16.30 -0.55
C LYS A 105 20.14 -15.42 -1.61
N ALA A 106 19.98 -14.12 -1.33
CA ALA A 106 19.41 -13.15 -2.25
C ALA A 106 20.28 -12.85 -3.48
N SER A 107 21.56 -13.21 -3.44
CA SER A 107 22.54 -12.93 -4.52
C SER A 107 22.83 -14.15 -5.40
N VAL A 108 22.09 -15.25 -5.20
CA VAL A 108 22.22 -16.50 -5.95
C VAL A 108 21.06 -16.60 -6.93
N ALA A 109 21.38 -16.65 -8.23
CA ALA A 109 20.41 -16.93 -9.27
C ALA A 109 20.49 -18.41 -9.63
N LEU A 110 19.41 -19.15 -9.37
CA LEU A 110 19.28 -20.52 -9.80
C LEU A 110 19.23 -20.59 -11.32
N ARG A 111 20.09 -21.42 -11.91
CA ARG A 111 20.00 -21.73 -13.33
C ARG A 111 19.01 -22.88 -13.45
N ARG A 112 17.98 -22.71 -14.27
CA ARG A 112 16.95 -23.72 -14.61
C ARG A 112 17.53 -24.93 -15.37
N ASP A 113 18.79 -25.29 -15.13
CA ASP A 113 19.46 -26.36 -15.86
C ASP A 113 18.98 -27.75 -15.41
N ASP A 114 18.20 -27.85 -14.32
CA ASP A 114 17.42 -29.05 -13.99
C ASP A 114 16.20 -29.25 -14.92
N ILE A 115 15.88 -28.29 -15.80
CA ILE A 115 14.82 -28.43 -16.82
C ILE A 115 15.23 -29.38 -17.96
N ALA A 116 16.49 -29.80 -18.04
CA ALA A 116 16.95 -30.70 -19.11
C ALA A 116 16.98 -32.20 -18.74
N LYS A 117 16.45 -32.63 -17.58
CA LYS A 117 16.33 -34.05 -17.24
C LYS A 117 14.92 -34.44 -16.78
#